data_AF-A0A3D2JWL6-F1
#
_entry.id   AF-A0A3D2JWL6-F1
#
_cell.length_a   1.000
_cell.length_b   1.000
_cell.length_c   1.000
_cell.angle_alpha   90.00
_cell.angle_beta   90.00
_cell.angle_gamma   90.00
#
_symmetry.space_group_name_H-M   'P 1'
#
loop_
_entity.id
_entity.type
_entity.pdbx_description
1 polymer ?
#
loop_
_entity_poly.entity_id
_entity_poly.type
_entity_poly.pdbx_seq_one_letter_code
_entity_poly.pdbx_strand_id
1 'polypeptide(L)'
;MKPCGTSRLTAFTYKAIATLRGPYKQKFAIPRQPNLVPEAVGELVFKQEFADANGLRALDQFSHLWLIWHFHETSAQGWSPLVQ
;
A
#
# COMPACT_ATOMS: atom_id res chain seq x y z
N MET A 1 3.21 -35.77 29.05
CA MET A 1 2.78 -34.70 28.11
C MET A 1 3.88 -33.64 28.08
N LYS A 2 4.57 -33.46 26.94
CA LYS A 2 5.54 -32.36 26.77
C LYS A 2 4.75 -31.08 26.42
N PRO A 3 5.06 -29.92 27.02
CA PRO A 3 4.41 -28.67 26.65
C PRO A 3 4.77 -28.31 25.21
N CYS A 4 3.74 -28.08 24.39
CA CYS A 4 3.86 -27.55 23.03
C CYS A 4 4.62 -26.23 23.10
N GLY A 5 5.76 -26.13 22.41
CA GLY A 5 6.57 -24.93 22.39
C GLY A 5 5.77 -23.78 21.82
N THR A 6 5.44 -22.79 22.66
CA THR A 6 4.85 -21.53 22.23
C THR A 6 5.83 -20.84 21.28
N SER A 7 5.59 -20.98 19.98
CA SER A 7 6.26 -20.17 18.96
C SER A 7 5.98 -18.71 19.28
N ARG A 8 7.02 -17.93 19.63
CA ARG A 8 6.90 -16.48 19.80
C ARG A 8 6.48 -15.91 18.45
N LEU A 9 5.27 -15.37 18.36
CA LEU A 9 4.88 -14.55 17.22
C LEU A 9 5.76 -13.31 17.21
N THR A 10 6.77 -13.29 16.35
CA THR A 10 7.62 -12.12 16.13
C THR A 10 6.78 -11.09 15.36
N ALA A 11 6.63 -9.89 15.91
CA ALA A 11 5.97 -8.80 15.20
C ALA A 11 6.75 -8.46 13.92
N PHE A 12 6.03 -8.34 12.79
CA PHE A 12 6.61 -7.92 11.52
C PHE A 12 6.53 -6.40 11.39
N THR A 13 7.67 -5.75 11.14
CA THR A 13 7.73 -4.32 10.84
C THR A 13 7.99 -4.12 9.35
N TYR A 14 7.36 -3.11 8.77
CA TYR A 14 7.57 -2.72 7.37
C TYR A 14 7.94 -1.25 7.28
N LYS A 15 8.65 -0.91 6.22
CA LYS A 15 9.03 0.47 5.89
C LYS A 15 8.39 0.81 4.55
N ALA A 16 7.62 1.90 4.51
CA ALA A 16 7.05 2.39 3.27
C ALA A 16 8.17 2.78 2.29
N ILE A 17 8.15 2.23 1.07
CA ILE A 17 9.17 2.46 0.03
C ILE A 17 8.82 3.63 -0.90
N ALA A 18 7.53 3.93 -1.03
CA ALA A 18 7.00 4.98 -1.88
C ALA A 18 5.72 5.60 -1.27
N THR A 19 5.31 6.73 -1.82
CA THR A 19 4.03 7.39 -1.50
C THR A 19 3.21 7.52 -2.78
N LEU A 20 1.95 7.07 -2.73
CA LEU A 20 1.00 7.26 -3.82
C LEU A 20 0.45 8.69 -3.78
N ARG A 21 0.64 9.42 -4.88
CA ARG A 21 0.00 10.72 -5.14
C ARG A 21 -1.07 10.53 -6.19
N GLY A 22 -2.28 11.00 -5.93
CA GLY A 22 -3.37 10.96 -6.88
C GLY A 22 -4.15 12.26 -6.87
N PRO A 23 -5.12 12.41 -7.79
CA PRO A 23 -5.92 13.63 -7.89
C PRO A 23 -6.91 13.77 -6.72
N TYR A 24 -7.17 12.69 -5.99
CA TYR A 24 -8.11 12.65 -4.87
C TYR A 24 -7.43 13.06 -3.57
N LYS A 25 -7.78 14.24 -3.06
CA LYS A 25 -7.27 14.76 -1.78
C LYS A 25 -8.10 14.33 -0.57
N GLN A 26 -9.29 13.75 -0.80
CA GLN A 26 -10.24 13.38 0.24
C GLN A 26 -10.88 12.03 -0.08
N LYS A 27 -11.11 11.20 0.95
CA LYS A 27 -11.67 9.84 0.84
C LYS A 27 -13.00 9.79 0.06
N PHE A 28 -13.86 10.81 0.23
CA PHE A 28 -15.18 10.86 -0.41
C PHE A 28 -15.16 11.27 -1.88
N ALA A 29 -14.05 11.79 -2.38
CA ALA A 29 -13.89 12.12 -3.80
C ALA A 29 -13.45 10.89 -4.63
N ILE A 30 -13.10 9.78 -3.98
CA ILE A 30 -12.62 8.56 -4.65
C ILE A 30 -13.82 7.81 -5.24
N PRO A 31 -13.86 7.56 -6.56
CA PRO A 31 -14.95 6.84 -7.18
C PRO A 31 -15.00 5.39 -6.70
N ARG A 32 -16.21 4.87 -6.45
CA ARG A 32 -16.42 3.44 -6.14
C ARG A 32 -16.03 2.52 -7.31
N GLN A 33 -16.07 3.05 -8.53
CA GLN A 33 -15.64 2.36 -9.75
C GLN A 33 -14.53 3.19 -10.41
N PRO A 34 -13.25 2.88 -10.13
CA PRO A 34 -12.12 3.68 -10.62
C PRO A 34 -12.01 3.69 -12.14
N ASN A 35 -12.44 2.63 -12.83
CA ASN A 35 -12.39 2.52 -14.29
C ASN A 35 -13.29 3.53 -15.02
N LEU A 36 -14.17 4.26 -14.32
CA LEU A 36 -15.05 5.27 -14.92
C LEU A 36 -14.39 6.65 -15.06
N VAL A 37 -13.21 6.87 -14.48
CA VAL A 37 -12.49 8.14 -14.52
C VAL A 37 -11.09 7.92 -15.09
N PRO A 38 -10.94 7.82 -16.42
CA PRO A 38 -9.65 7.53 -17.06
C PRO A 38 -8.61 8.64 -16.82
N GLU A 39 -9.04 9.86 -16.50
CA GLU A 39 -8.17 10.99 -16.17
C GLU A 39 -7.55 10.87 -14.76
N ALA A 40 -8.01 9.92 -13.95
CA ALA A 40 -7.54 9.73 -12.59
C ALA A 40 -6.21 8.96 -12.54
N VAL A 41 -5.13 9.64 -12.91
CA VAL A 41 -3.77 9.09 -12.91
C VAL A 41 -3.12 9.22 -11.53
N GLY A 42 -2.53 8.13 -11.04
CA GLY A 42 -1.71 8.12 -9.83
C GLY A 42 -0.22 8.06 -10.12
N GLU A 43 0.59 8.66 -9.27
CA GLU A 43 2.05 8.63 -9.31
C GLU A 43 2.59 7.97 -8.03
N LEU A 44 3.45 6.97 -8.16
CA LEU A 44 4.21 6.41 -7.05
C LEU A 44 5.55 7.11 -6.92
N VAL A 45 5.69 7.93 -5.87
CA VAL A 45 6.93 8.66 -5.59
C VAL A 45 7.78 7.85 -4.61
N PHE A 46 8.87 7.26 -5.11
CA PHE A 46 9.81 6.50 -4.30
C PHE A 46 10.61 7.39 -3.36
N LYS A 47 10.87 6.91 -2.15
CA LYS A 47 11.84 7.56 -1.27
C LYS A 47 13.23 7.42 -1.86
N GLN A 48 14.09 8.41 -1.64
CA GLN A 48 15.44 8.46 -2.21
C GLN A 48 16.25 7.19 -1.98
N GLU A 49 16.14 6.59 -0.79
CA GLU A 49 16.82 5.34 -0.42
C GLU A 49 16.36 4.09 -1.20
N PHE A 50 15.21 4.15 -1.89
CA PHE A 50 14.66 3.08 -2.70
C PHE A 50 14.52 3.45 -4.18
N ALA A 51 15.03 4.62 -4.59
CA ALA A 51 14.93 5.15 -5.95
C ALA A 51 16.04 4.63 -6.89
N ASP A 52 16.44 3.36 -6.73
CA ASP A 52 17.35 2.69 -7.66
C ASP A 52 16.54 2.04 -8.80
N ALA A 53 16.82 2.45 -10.04
CA ALA A 53 16.16 1.92 -11.23
C ALA A 53 16.29 0.40 -11.39
N ASN A 54 17.32 -0.22 -10.81
CA ASN A 54 17.48 -1.68 -10.81
C ASN A 54 16.32 -2.38 -10.07
N GLY A 55 15.75 -1.75 -9.04
CA GLY A 55 14.59 -2.28 -8.31
C GLY A 55 13.28 -2.26 -9.12
N LEU A 56 13.25 -1.53 -10.24
CA LEU A 56 12.08 -1.33 -11.10
C LEU A 56 12.29 -1.89 -12.51
N ARG A 57 13.39 -2.62 -12.75
CA ARG A 57 13.71 -3.18 -14.06
C ARG A 57 12.58 -4.11 -14.51
N ALA A 58 12.24 -4.00 -15.80
CA ALA A 58 11.21 -4.81 -16.48
C ALA A 58 9.76 -4.57 -16.00
N LEU A 59 9.50 -3.59 -15.11
CA LEU A 59 8.12 -3.24 -14.76
C LEU A 59 7.30 -2.75 -15.97
N ASP A 60 7.98 -2.17 -16.96
CA ASP A 60 7.42 -1.72 -18.23
C ASP A 60 6.87 -2.85 -19.12
N GLN A 61 7.22 -4.11 -18.81
CA GLN A 61 6.73 -5.29 -19.54
C GLN A 61 5.34 -5.75 -19.05
N PHE A 62 4.81 -5.16 -17.98
CA PHE A 62 3.54 -5.52 -17.39
C PHE A 62 2.51 -4.42 -17.58
N SER A 63 1.27 -4.80 -17.89
CA SER A 63 0.15 -3.85 -18.00
C SER A 63 -0.50 -3.52 -16.65
N HIS A 64 -0.30 -4.37 -15.63
CA HIS A 64 -0.93 -4.23 -14.31
C HIS A 64 0.06 -4.58 -13.21
N LEU A 65 -0.03 -3.85 -12.09
CA LEU A 65 0.79 -4.04 -10.90
C LEU A 65 -0.10 -4.19 -9.68
N TRP A 66 0.35 -5.00 -8.72
CA TRP A 66 -0.24 -5.06 -7.39
C TRP A 66 0.52 -4.13 -6.45
N LEU A 67 -0.21 -3.31 -5.71
CA LEU A 67 0.35 -2.43 -4.70
C LEU A 67 -0.13 -2.87 -3.32
N ILE A 68 0.83 -3.06 -2.41
CA ILE A 68 0.55 -3.24 -0.99
C ILE A 68 0.85 -1.90 -0.33
N TRP A 69 -0.17 -1.26 0.25
CA TRP A 69 -0.02 0.05 0.87
C TRP A 69 -0.58 0.08 2.28
N HIS A 70 -0.18 1.10 3.02
CA HIS A 70 -0.66 1.36 4.37
C HIS A 70 -1.59 2.58 4.37
N PHE A 71 -2.81 2.40 4.86
CA PHE A 71 -3.78 3.49 5.05
C PHE A 71 -3.41 4.30 6.31
N HIS A 72 -2.49 5.26 6.15
CA HIS A 72 -1.91 6.00 7.26
C HIS A 72 -2.93 6.82 8.07
N GLU A 73 -3.97 7.39 7.44
CA GLU A 73 -5.01 8.16 8.14
C GLU A 73 -5.89 7.30 9.07
N THR A 74 -5.98 5.99 8.84
CA THR A 74 -6.77 5.06 9.68
C THR A 74 -5.89 4.27 10.64
N SER A 75 -4.57 4.47 10.62
CA SER A 75 -3.61 3.67 11.39
C SER A 75 -3.84 3.69 12.90
N ALA A 76 -4.32 4.83 13.44
CA ALA A 76 -4.59 5.01 14.87
C ALA A 76 -5.93 4.42 15.33
N GLN A 77 -6.83 4.04 14.41
CA GLN A 77 -8.19 3.64 14.75
C GLN A 77 -8.28 2.19 15.26
N GLY A 78 -7.19 1.44 15.17
CA GLY A 78 -7.16 0.02 15.52
C GLY A 78 -7.92 -0.85 14.51
N TRP A 79 -8.11 -2.12 14.85
CA TRP A 79 -8.83 -3.05 13.99
C TRP A 79 -10.34 -2.93 14.23
N SER A 80 -11.12 -2.86 13.14
CA SER A 80 -12.58 -2.90 13.16
C SER A 80 -13.07 -3.97 12.17
N PRO A 81 -14.05 -4.82 12.54
CA PRO A 81 -14.67 -5.76 11.61
C PRO A 81 -15.63 -5.09 10.62
N LEU A 82 -15.97 -3.82 10.84
CA LEU A 82 -16.89 -3.04 10.02
C LEU A 82 -16.15 -1.95 9.25
N VAL A 83 -16.66 -1.63 8.05
CA VAL A 83 -16.19 -0.51 7.24
C VAL A 83 -16.48 0.80 7.97
N GLN A 84 -15.43 1.60 8.24
CA GLN A 84 -15.50 2.95 8.82
C GLN A 84 -15.49 4.04 7.75
#